data_AF-A0A2E0U7J5-F1
#
_entry.id   AF-A0A2E0U7J5-F1
#
_cell.length_a   1.000
_cell.length_b   1.000
_cell.length_c   1.000
_cell.angle_alpha   90.00
_cell.angle_beta   90.00
_cell.angle_gamma   90.00
#
_symmetry.space_group_name_H-M   'P 1'
#
loop_
_entity.id
_entity.type
_entity.pdbx_description
1 polymer ?
#
loop_
_entity_poly.entity_id
_entity_poly.type
_entity_poly.pdbx_seq_one_letter_code
_entity_poly.pdbx_strand_id
1 'polypeptide(L)'
;AYSKAYDCDRTSAFGGIVALNRPLDAETAAKITEIFTEVVIAPSADEEARAIFAKKKNLRLLLTEGLADPRAPGLFVKAVAGGLLVQDQDRGFVPQHEMKVVTKKQPTEAEWNDLFFAWRVAKHVKSNTIVYAKDLSTAGVGAGQMSRIDSARIATRKAQDAAEAAGWAEPKTKGCVAASDAFFPFPDGLLQTAEAGATCVIQPGGSIKDDDVIAAADEAGLAMVFTGMRHFRH
;
A
#
# COMPACT_ATOMS: atom_id res chain seq x y z
N ALA A 1 -7.93 4.01 -12.38
CA ALA A 1 -6.93 3.86 -11.31
C ALA A 1 -6.91 5.08 -10.39
N TYR A 2 -6.69 6.29 -10.91
CA TYR A 2 -6.67 7.54 -10.13
C TYR A 2 -7.84 7.68 -9.13
N SER A 3 -9.09 7.56 -9.60
CA SER A 3 -10.26 7.69 -8.72
C SER A 3 -10.26 6.68 -7.56
N LYS A 4 -9.86 5.43 -7.81
CA LYS A 4 -9.76 4.42 -6.74
C LYS A 4 -8.72 4.80 -5.69
N ALA A 5 -7.57 5.31 -6.12
CA ALA A 5 -6.50 5.76 -5.23
C ALA A 5 -6.90 7.02 -4.45
N TYR A 6 -7.51 8.01 -5.11
CA TYR A 6 -8.04 9.22 -4.48
C TYR A 6 -9.08 8.90 -3.41
N ASP A 7 -9.96 7.94 -3.69
CA ASP A 7 -11.00 7.48 -2.78
C ASP A 7 -10.47 6.78 -1.52
N CYS A 8 -9.22 6.31 -1.50
CA CYS A 8 -8.64 5.72 -0.30
C CYS A 8 -8.55 6.74 0.85
N ASP A 9 -8.25 8.01 0.54
CA ASP A 9 -8.09 9.08 1.52
C ASP A 9 -8.17 10.47 0.84
N ARG A 10 -9.40 10.92 0.58
CA ARG A 10 -9.63 12.20 -0.11
C ARG A 10 -9.08 13.40 0.65
N THR A 11 -9.15 13.35 1.99
CA THR A 11 -8.69 14.42 2.87
C THR A 11 -7.19 14.63 2.75
N SER A 12 -6.40 13.56 2.82
CA SER A 12 -4.94 13.67 2.74
C SER A 12 -4.40 13.81 1.31
N ALA A 13 -5.22 13.54 0.29
CA ALA A 13 -4.84 13.76 -1.10
C ALA A 13 -4.75 15.26 -1.49
N PHE A 14 -5.36 16.16 -0.71
CA PHE A 14 -5.29 17.60 -0.95
C PHE A 14 -3.85 18.12 -0.78
N GLY A 15 -3.31 18.76 -1.82
CA GLY A 15 -1.90 19.18 -1.85
C GLY A 15 -0.93 18.02 -2.09
N GLY A 16 -1.44 16.86 -2.52
CA GLY A 16 -0.65 15.66 -2.74
C GLY A 16 0.21 15.68 -4.00
N ILE A 17 0.96 14.60 -4.16
CA ILE A 17 1.77 14.29 -5.34
C ILE A 17 1.16 13.07 -6.03
N VAL A 18 0.89 13.18 -7.33
CA VAL A 18 0.34 12.09 -8.14
C VAL A 18 1.41 11.56 -9.08
N ALA A 19 1.67 10.25 -9.03
CA ALA A 19 2.57 9.57 -9.96
C ALA A 19 1.79 8.56 -10.81
N LEU A 20 2.00 8.61 -12.13
CA LEU A 20 1.40 7.70 -13.10
C LEU A 20 2.48 6.77 -13.66
N ASN A 21 2.10 5.52 -13.94
CA ASN A 21 2.96 4.55 -14.61
C ASN A 21 2.58 4.35 -16.10
N ARG A 22 1.76 5.24 -16.64
CA ARG A 22 1.31 5.26 -18.03
C ARG A 22 1.24 6.72 -18.52
N PRO A 23 1.28 6.96 -19.84
CA PRO A 23 1.00 8.28 -20.40
C PRO A 23 -0.26 8.89 -19.80
N LEU A 24 -0.19 10.18 -19.47
CA LEU A 24 -1.29 10.97 -18.92
C LEU A 24 -2.22 11.43 -20.05
N ASP A 25 -3.49 11.07 -19.94
CA ASP A 25 -4.56 11.52 -20.84
C ASP A 25 -5.35 12.71 -20.29
N ALA A 26 -6.11 13.36 -21.18
CA ALA A 26 -6.97 14.50 -20.85
C ALA A 26 -8.03 14.18 -19.78
N GLU A 27 -8.64 13.00 -19.81
CA GLU A 27 -9.68 12.60 -18.84
C GLU A 27 -9.12 12.50 -17.42
N THR A 28 -7.96 11.86 -17.28
CA THR A 28 -7.28 11.72 -16.00
C THR A 28 -6.75 13.07 -15.52
N ALA A 29 -6.22 13.91 -16.42
CA ALA A 29 -5.81 15.27 -16.10
C ALA A 29 -6.98 16.11 -15.55
N ALA A 30 -8.14 16.06 -16.21
CA ALA A 30 -9.34 16.76 -15.74
C ALA A 30 -9.68 16.37 -14.30
N LYS A 31 -9.76 15.06 -14.01
CA LYS A 31 -10.03 14.53 -12.67
C LYS A 31 -8.98 14.94 -11.63
N ILE A 32 -7.70 14.96 -11.99
CA ILE A 32 -6.63 15.42 -11.08
C ILE A 32 -6.81 16.92 -10.74
N THR A 33 -7.24 17.73 -11.70
CA THR A 33 -7.40 19.18 -11.50
C THR A 33 -8.66 19.62 -10.74
N GLU A 34 -9.56 18.69 -10.43
CA GLU A 34 -10.72 18.93 -9.55
C GLU A 34 -10.29 19.22 -8.11
N ILE A 35 -9.13 18.70 -7.70
CA ILE A 35 -8.54 18.90 -6.38
C ILE A 35 -7.24 19.69 -6.52
N PHE A 36 -6.89 20.44 -5.48
CA PHE A 36 -5.56 21.05 -5.41
C PHE A 36 -4.48 19.96 -5.35
N THR A 37 -3.67 19.88 -6.41
CA THR A 37 -2.57 18.92 -6.55
C THR A 37 -1.27 19.68 -6.77
N GLU A 38 -0.24 19.35 -6.01
CA GLU A 38 1.03 20.08 -6.01
C GLU A 38 1.95 19.68 -7.17
N VAL A 39 2.06 18.36 -7.40
CA VAL A 39 2.94 17.78 -8.42
C VAL A 39 2.23 16.61 -9.08
N VAL A 40 2.37 16.52 -10.41
CA VAL A 40 1.99 15.34 -11.20
C VAL A 40 3.22 14.86 -11.96
N ILE A 41 3.51 13.55 -11.86
CA ILE A 41 4.65 12.91 -12.52
C ILE A 41 4.11 11.80 -13.43
N ALA A 42 4.50 11.79 -14.70
CA ALA A 42 4.09 10.77 -15.67
C ALA A 42 5.18 10.48 -16.71
N PRO A 43 5.20 9.31 -17.37
CA PRO A 43 6.10 9.02 -18.48
C PRO A 43 5.97 10.00 -19.65
N SER A 44 4.75 10.39 -19.98
CA SER A 44 4.41 11.37 -21.00
C SER A 44 3.01 11.93 -20.75
N ALA A 45 2.60 12.96 -21.49
CA ALA A 45 1.26 13.54 -21.44
C ALA A 45 0.83 13.98 -22.84
N ASP A 46 -0.44 13.79 -23.19
CA ASP A 46 -0.99 14.35 -24.42
C ASP A 46 -1.10 15.89 -24.36
N GLU A 47 -1.31 16.53 -25.51
CA GLU A 47 -1.37 18.00 -25.58
C GLU A 47 -2.55 18.58 -24.78
N GLU A 48 -3.67 17.87 -24.75
CA GLU A 48 -4.87 18.27 -24.03
C GLU A 48 -4.68 18.25 -22.50
N ALA A 49 -4.06 17.20 -21.95
CA ALA A 49 -3.69 17.09 -20.54
C ALA A 49 -2.72 18.20 -20.14
N ARG A 50 -1.73 18.50 -20.99
CA ARG A 50 -0.80 19.62 -20.77
C ARG A 50 -1.53 20.96 -20.75
N ALA A 51 -2.49 21.17 -21.65
CA ALA A 51 -3.30 22.38 -21.68
C ALA A 51 -4.21 22.51 -20.45
N ILE A 52 -4.77 21.40 -19.93
CA ILE A 52 -5.55 21.38 -18.69
C ILE A 52 -4.69 21.81 -17.50
N PHE A 53 -3.50 21.21 -17.36
CA PHE A 53 -2.58 21.51 -16.26
C PHE A 53 -1.97 22.92 -16.36
N ALA A 54 -1.71 23.44 -17.55
CA ALA A 54 -1.21 24.79 -17.76
C ALA A 54 -2.14 25.89 -17.21
N LYS A 55 -3.44 25.60 -17.06
CA LYS A 55 -4.41 26.51 -16.42
C LYS A 55 -4.20 26.62 -14.90
N LYS A 56 -3.45 25.70 -14.28
CA LYS A 56 -3.17 25.68 -12.84
C LYS A 56 -1.77 26.26 -12.57
N LYS A 57 -1.71 27.56 -12.28
CA LYS A 57 -0.46 28.35 -12.12
C LYS A 57 0.64 27.68 -11.28
N ASN A 58 0.27 26.95 -10.22
CA ASN A 58 1.22 26.37 -9.26
C ASN A 58 1.43 24.86 -9.42
N LEU A 59 0.67 24.18 -10.29
CA LEU A 59 0.80 22.73 -10.49
C LEU A 59 2.06 22.45 -11.30
N ARG A 60 2.92 21.56 -10.80
CA ARG A 60 4.13 21.12 -11.51
C ARG A 60 3.88 19.80 -12.21
N LEU A 61 3.93 19.80 -13.54
CA LEU A 61 3.94 18.58 -14.36
C LEU A 61 5.39 18.18 -14.67
N LEU A 62 5.80 17.00 -14.22
CA LEU A 62 7.10 16.41 -14.51
C LEU A 62 6.93 15.23 -15.46
N LEU A 63 7.65 15.25 -16.58
CA LEU A 63 7.67 14.16 -17.54
C LEU A 63 8.99 13.41 -17.45
N THR A 64 8.92 12.08 -17.33
CA THR A 64 10.10 11.23 -17.10
C THR A 64 10.61 10.53 -18.37
N GLU A 65 9.94 10.72 -19.51
CA GLU A 65 10.26 10.10 -20.81
C GLU A 65 10.34 8.55 -20.76
N GLY A 66 9.65 7.94 -19.78
CA GLY A 66 9.68 6.50 -19.54
C GLY A 66 9.59 6.17 -18.05
N LEU A 67 9.69 4.88 -17.73
CA LEU A 67 9.77 4.39 -16.35
C LEU A 67 11.10 3.69 -16.12
N ALA A 68 11.68 3.93 -14.94
CA ALA A 68 12.83 3.16 -14.49
C ALA A 68 12.43 1.70 -14.22
N ASP A 69 13.35 0.75 -14.44
CA ASP A 69 13.16 -0.64 -14.03
C ASP A 69 13.22 -0.74 -12.50
N PRO A 70 12.12 -1.11 -11.82
CA PRO A 70 12.11 -1.22 -10.36
C PRO A 70 12.99 -2.36 -9.81
N ARG A 71 13.53 -3.24 -10.68
CA ARG A 71 14.44 -4.34 -10.31
C ARG A 71 15.90 -4.04 -10.60
N ALA A 72 16.20 -2.90 -11.25
CA ALA A 72 17.56 -2.48 -11.52
C ALA A 72 18.36 -2.37 -10.20
N PRO A 73 19.64 -2.77 -10.17
CA PRO A 73 20.51 -2.51 -9.03
C PRO A 73 20.59 -1.01 -8.75
N GLY A 74 20.60 -0.65 -7.47
CA GLY A 74 20.68 0.73 -7.03
C GLY A 74 21.16 0.81 -5.59
N LEU A 75 21.75 1.95 -5.22
CA LEU A 75 22.16 2.21 -3.83
C LEU A 75 21.13 3.14 -3.17
N PHE A 76 20.81 2.84 -1.92
CA PHE A 76 20.09 3.73 -1.03
C PHE A 76 21.07 4.39 -0.07
N VAL A 77 21.11 5.72 -0.10
CA VAL A 77 21.97 6.54 0.75
C VAL A 77 21.11 7.30 1.76
N LYS A 78 21.41 7.15 3.05
CA LYS A 78 20.77 7.91 4.13
C LYS A 78 21.81 8.75 4.86
N ALA A 79 21.60 10.06 4.89
CA ALA A 79 22.42 10.96 5.69
C ALA A 79 22.17 10.76 7.19
N VAL A 80 23.26 10.76 7.97
CA VAL A 80 23.26 10.73 9.44
C VAL A 80 24.19 11.83 9.95
N ALA A 81 24.07 12.20 11.23
CA ALA A 81 25.00 13.14 11.83
C ALA A 81 26.45 12.63 11.67
N GLY A 82 27.29 13.41 10.99
CA GLY A 82 28.69 13.07 10.75
C GLY A 82 28.97 12.14 9.56
N GLY A 83 27.97 11.75 8.74
CA GLY A 83 28.26 10.91 7.57
C GLY A 83 27.05 10.39 6.80
N LEU A 84 27.25 9.27 6.12
CA LEU A 84 26.27 8.61 5.26
C LEU A 84 26.25 7.11 5.58
N LEU A 85 25.05 6.52 5.59
CA LEU A 85 24.86 5.07 5.51
C LEU A 85 24.51 4.73 4.06
N VAL A 86 25.14 3.68 3.53
CA VAL A 86 24.93 3.19 2.16
C VAL A 86 24.56 1.72 2.22
N GLN A 87 23.51 1.34 1.51
CA GLN A 87 23.07 -0.05 1.37
C GLN A 87 22.49 -0.26 -0.03
N ASP A 88 22.28 -1.52 -0.41
CA ASP A 88 21.50 -1.83 -1.61
C ASP A 88 20.06 -1.31 -1.47
N GLN A 89 19.48 -0.84 -2.57
CA GLN A 89 18.07 -0.53 -2.63
C GLN A 89 17.25 -1.81 -2.49
N ASP A 90 16.20 -1.76 -1.67
CA ASP A 90 15.26 -2.87 -1.56
C ASP A 90 14.50 -3.04 -2.89
N ARG A 91 14.94 -4.03 -3.66
CA ARG A 91 14.34 -4.51 -4.91
C ARG A 91 13.69 -5.88 -4.74
N GLY A 92 13.49 -6.32 -3.50
CA GLY A 92 12.93 -7.63 -3.19
C GLY A 92 11.59 -7.86 -3.88
N PHE A 93 11.44 -9.08 -4.39
CA PHE A 93 10.26 -9.62 -5.05
C PHE A 93 10.25 -11.12 -4.74
N VAL A 94 9.13 -11.62 -4.22
CA VAL A 94 8.94 -13.05 -3.95
C VAL A 94 7.88 -13.55 -4.93
N PRO A 95 8.18 -14.51 -5.82
CA PRO A 95 7.17 -15.09 -6.69
C PRO A 95 6.22 -15.98 -5.88
N GLN A 96 4.98 -16.15 -6.36
CA GLN A 96 3.94 -16.91 -5.64
C GLN A 96 4.37 -18.32 -5.24
N HIS A 97 5.12 -19.02 -6.10
CA HIS A 97 5.55 -20.40 -5.84
C HIS A 97 6.60 -20.52 -4.72
N GLU A 98 7.22 -19.42 -4.30
CA GLU A 98 8.10 -19.36 -3.14
C GLU A 98 7.34 -18.97 -1.85
N MET A 99 6.11 -18.46 -1.98
CA MET A 99 5.27 -18.13 -0.84
C MET A 99 4.57 -19.36 -0.28
N LYS A 100 4.26 -19.33 1.02
CA LYS A 100 3.59 -20.43 1.72
C LYS A 100 2.25 -19.99 2.27
N VAL A 101 1.16 -20.66 1.90
CA VAL A 101 -0.10 -20.53 2.63
C VAL A 101 0.02 -21.39 3.89
N VAL A 102 -0.05 -20.76 5.06
CA VAL A 102 0.25 -21.42 6.35
C VAL A 102 -1.00 -21.78 7.16
N THR A 103 -2.16 -21.28 6.76
CA THR A 103 -3.48 -21.58 7.34
C THR A 103 -4.23 -22.65 6.55
N LYS A 104 -5.30 -23.19 7.13
CA LYS A 104 -6.22 -24.13 6.48
C LYS A 104 -6.96 -23.49 5.31
N LYS A 105 -7.44 -22.25 5.48
CA LYS A 105 -8.13 -21.51 4.43
C LYS A 105 -7.13 -21.07 3.36
N GLN A 106 -7.49 -21.31 2.10
CA GLN A 106 -6.72 -20.87 0.94
C GLN A 106 -7.22 -19.50 0.44
N PRO A 107 -6.32 -18.60 0.00
CA PRO A 107 -6.75 -17.38 -0.69
C PRO A 107 -7.40 -17.72 -2.03
N THR A 108 -8.46 -16.99 -2.36
CA THR A 108 -9.05 -16.98 -3.71
C THR A 108 -8.11 -16.30 -4.71
N GLU A 109 -8.37 -16.44 -6.01
CA GLU A 109 -7.59 -15.76 -7.06
C GLU A 109 -7.66 -14.23 -6.93
N ALA A 110 -8.84 -13.69 -6.58
CA ALA A 110 -9.00 -12.26 -6.33
C ALA A 110 -8.18 -11.80 -5.12
N GLU A 111 -8.22 -12.55 -4.01
CA GLU A 111 -7.39 -12.27 -2.84
C GLU A 111 -5.90 -12.35 -3.17
N TRP A 112 -5.44 -13.32 -3.96
CA TRP A 112 -4.03 -13.38 -4.40
C TRP A 112 -3.59 -12.12 -5.15
N ASN A 113 -4.41 -11.62 -6.08
CA ASN A 113 -4.13 -10.38 -6.80
C ASN A 113 -4.02 -9.18 -5.86
N ASP A 114 -4.94 -9.07 -4.90
CA ASP A 114 -4.93 -8.01 -3.90
C ASP A 114 -3.76 -8.16 -2.91
N LEU A 115 -3.34 -9.37 -2.53
CA LEU A 115 -2.18 -9.60 -1.66
C LEU A 115 -0.90 -9.15 -2.34
N PHE A 116 -0.71 -9.46 -3.63
CA PHE A 116 0.46 -8.96 -4.37
C PHE A 116 0.46 -7.46 -4.49
N PHE A 117 -0.71 -6.84 -4.67
CA PHE A 117 -0.85 -5.40 -4.67
C PHE A 117 -0.49 -4.81 -3.29
N ALA A 118 -1.12 -5.29 -2.21
CA ALA A 118 -0.90 -4.82 -0.84
C ALA A 118 0.56 -5.01 -0.41
N TRP A 119 1.18 -6.15 -0.74
CA TRP A 119 2.57 -6.45 -0.44
C TRP A 119 3.54 -5.46 -1.10
N ARG A 120 3.32 -5.16 -2.39
CA ARG A 120 4.13 -4.16 -3.11
C ARG A 120 3.95 -2.76 -2.50
N VAL A 121 2.75 -2.40 -2.07
CA VAL A 121 2.51 -1.12 -1.39
C VAL A 121 3.24 -1.08 -0.04
N ALA A 122 3.09 -2.12 0.79
CA ALA A 122 3.67 -2.20 2.13
C ALA A 122 5.20 -2.01 2.11
N LYS A 123 5.89 -2.53 1.08
CA LYS A 123 7.33 -2.32 0.87
C LYS A 123 7.75 -0.84 0.79
N HIS A 124 6.87 0.04 0.32
CA HIS A 124 7.17 1.46 0.13
C HIS A 124 6.65 2.35 1.27
N VAL A 125 5.76 1.84 2.11
CA VAL A 125 5.23 2.55 3.29
C VAL A 125 6.23 2.47 4.44
N LYS A 126 6.28 3.49 5.29
CA LYS A 126 7.19 3.52 6.45
C LYS A 126 6.74 2.53 7.53
N SER A 127 7.70 1.83 8.13
CA SER A 127 7.49 0.82 9.16
C SER A 127 7.20 1.40 10.54
N ASN A 128 6.46 0.70 11.40
CA ASN A 128 5.69 -0.51 11.09
C ASN A 128 4.46 -0.15 10.25
N THR A 129 4.04 -1.03 9.34
CA THR A 129 2.88 -0.77 8.49
C THR A 129 1.88 -1.92 8.42
N ILE A 130 0.61 -1.54 8.28
CA ILE A 130 -0.50 -2.38 7.85
C ILE A 130 -1.17 -1.70 6.67
N VAL A 131 -1.24 -2.41 5.55
CA VAL A 131 -1.89 -1.94 4.32
C VAL A 131 -3.09 -2.85 4.05
N TYR A 132 -4.29 -2.29 4.09
CA TYR A 132 -5.49 -2.97 3.59
C TYR A 132 -5.65 -2.68 2.11
N ALA A 133 -6.04 -3.68 1.32
CA ALA A 133 -6.34 -3.52 -0.09
C ALA A 133 -7.52 -4.36 -0.54
N LYS A 134 -8.28 -3.84 -1.50
CA LYS A 134 -9.40 -4.52 -2.14
C LYS A 134 -9.53 -4.03 -3.58
N ASP A 135 -9.79 -4.94 -4.52
CA ASP A 135 -9.99 -4.64 -5.94
C ASP A 135 -8.84 -3.82 -6.56
N LEU A 136 -7.60 -4.19 -6.22
CA LEU A 136 -6.34 -3.56 -6.63
C LEU A 136 -6.24 -2.07 -6.26
N SER A 137 -6.79 -1.70 -5.10
CA SER A 137 -6.67 -0.37 -4.52
C SER A 137 -6.44 -0.47 -3.02
N THR A 138 -5.70 0.48 -2.46
CA THR A 138 -5.60 0.61 -1.00
C THR A 138 -6.99 0.96 -0.45
N ALA A 139 -7.36 0.30 0.64
CA ALA A 139 -8.59 0.53 1.39
C ALA A 139 -8.33 1.28 2.70
N GLY A 140 -7.10 1.22 3.21
CA GLY A 140 -6.63 1.94 4.40
C GLY A 140 -5.14 1.65 4.62
N VAL A 141 -4.39 2.64 5.09
CA VAL A 141 -2.94 2.54 5.30
C VAL A 141 -2.57 3.10 6.66
N GLY A 142 -1.89 2.28 7.46
CA GLY A 142 -1.28 2.67 8.73
C GLY A 142 0.22 2.66 8.56
N ALA A 143 0.87 3.81 8.74
CA ALA A 143 2.28 4.00 8.44
C ALA A 143 3.05 4.54 9.64
N GLY A 144 4.30 4.10 9.77
CA GLY A 144 5.30 4.74 10.61
C GLY A 144 5.11 4.58 12.12
N GLN A 145 4.40 3.55 12.57
CA GLN A 145 4.08 3.40 14.01
C GLN A 145 5.07 2.51 14.74
N MET A 146 5.26 2.78 16.04
CA MET A 146 6.05 1.94 16.94
C MET A 146 5.38 0.58 17.17
N SER A 147 4.05 0.55 17.27
CA SER A 147 3.25 -0.67 17.39
C SER A 147 2.49 -0.96 16.10
N ARG A 148 2.44 -2.23 15.73
CA ARG A 148 1.69 -2.64 14.55
C ARG A 148 0.18 -2.68 14.77
N ILE A 149 -0.24 -2.88 16.01
CA ILE A 149 -1.65 -2.75 16.40
C ILE A 149 -2.12 -1.31 16.12
N ASP A 150 -1.28 -0.31 16.42
CA ASP A 150 -1.61 1.09 16.13
C ASP A 150 -1.63 1.36 14.62
N SER A 151 -0.75 0.72 13.85
CA SER A 151 -0.83 0.76 12.38
C SER A 151 -2.17 0.22 11.88
N ALA A 152 -2.59 -0.95 12.37
CA ALA A 152 -3.88 -1.54 12.00
C ALA A 152 -5.06 -0.63 12.38
N ARG A 153 -5.04 -0.05 13.59
CA ARG A 153 -6.09 0.87 14.08
C ARG A 153 -6.17 2.15 13.26
N ILE A 154 -5.04 2.78 12.96
CA ILE A 154 -4.99 3.98 12.12
C ILE A 154 -5.53 3.67 10.73
N ALA A 155 -5.08 2.57 10.12
CA ALA A 155 -5.54 2.14 8.80
C ALA A 155 -7.07 1.93 8.78
N THR A 156 -7.62 1.26 9.80
CA THR A 156 -9.06 1.05 9.96
C THR A 156 -9.81 2.37 10.13
N ARG A 157 -9.31 3.27 10.98
CA ARG A 157 -9.95 4.58 11.22
C ARG A 157 -9.99 5.41 9.94
N LYS A 158 -8.88 5.48 9.21
CA LYS A 158 -8.80 6.19 7.93
C LYS A 158 -9.76 5.61 6.89
N ALA A 159 -9.95 4.29 6.87
CA ALA A 159 -10.94 3.66 5.99
C ALA A 159 -12.39 4.01 6.36
N GLN A 160 -12.69 4.16 7.66
CA GLN A 160 -14.00 4.63 8.13
C GLN A 160 -14.26 6.08 7.72
N ASP A 161 -13.29 6.97 7.96
CA ASP A 161 -13.39 8.37 7.55
C ASP A 161 -13.57 8.49 6.02
N ALA A 162 -12.88 7.64 5.24
CA ALA A 162 -13.03 7.60 3.78
C ALA A 162 -14.43 7.12 3.34
N ALA A 163 -15.00 6.13 4.03
CA ALA A 163 -16.36 5.66 3.77
C ALA A 163 -17.39 6.76 4.01
N GLU A 164 -17.26 7.49 5.13
CA GLU A 164 -18.11 8.63 5.46
C GLU A 164 -17.99 9.74 4.39
N ALA A 165 -16.76 10.13 4.04
CA ALA A 165 -16.50 11.18 3.05
C ALA A 165 -16.98 10.82 1.63
N ALA A 166 -17.05 9.53 1.30
CA ALA A 166 -17.50 9.04 0.00
C ALA A 166 -18.96 8.56 -0.01
N GLY A 167 -19.65 8.56 1.14
CA GLY A 167 -21.03 8.10 1.27
C GLY A 167 -21.20 6.60 1.04
N TRP A 168 -20.19 5.79 1.35
CA TRP A 168 -20.28 4.34 1.22
C TRP A 168 -21.00 3.73 2.43
N ALA A 169 -21.77 2.67 2.18
CA ALA A 169 -22.46 1.95 3.26
C ALA A 169 -21.50 1.30 4.25
N GLU A 170 -20.30 0.91 3.78
CA GLU A 170 -19.26 0.32 4.62
C GLU A 170 -17.85 0.72 4.16
N PRO A 171 -16.85 0.69 5.06
CA PRO A 171 -15.45 0.85 4.68
C PRO A 171 -14.99 -0.21 3.70
N LYS A 172 -14.13 0.18 2.75
CA LYS A 172 -13.53 -0.75 1.77
C LYS A 172 -12.64 -1.82 2.40
N THR A 173 -12.36 -1.75 3.70
CA THR A 173 -11.69 -2.82 4.45
C THR A 173 -12.56 -4.05 4.67
N LYS A 174 -13.88 -3.97 4.45
CA LYS A 174 -14.77 -5.14 4.54
C LYS A 174 -14.53 -6.11 3.39
N GLY A 175 -14.11 -7.34 3.71
CA GLY A 175 -13.75 -8.36 2.73
C GLY A 175 -12.47 -8.01 1.97
N CYS A 176 -11.55 -7.27 2.60
CA CYS A 176 -10.28 -6.88 2.00
C CYS A 176 -9.18 -7.91 2.32
N VAL A 177 -7.99 -7.70 1.77
CA VAL A 177 -6.76 -8.35 2.24
C VAL A 177 -5.91 -7.34 3.02
N ALA A 178 -4.95 -7.85 3.81
CA ALA A 178 -3.98 -7.01 4.50
C ALA A 178 -2.53 -7.47 4.26
N ALA A 179 -1.61 -6.51 4.18
CA ALA A 179 -0.17 -6.77 4.16
C ALA A 179 0.50 -6.12 5.37
N SER A 180 1.42 -6.87 5.99
CA SER A 180 2.32 -6.38 7.03
C SER A 180 3.76 -6.49 6.58
N ASP A 181 4.52 -5.39 6.59
CA ASP A 181 5.92 -5.35 6.15
C ASP A 181 6.88 -6.21 6.99
N ALA A 182 6.46 -6.60 8.19
CA ALA A 182 7.19 -7.41 9.15
C ALA A 182 6.30 -8.51 9.77
N PHE A 183 6.88 -9.48 10.47
CA PHE A 183 6.11 -10.58 11.08
C PHE A 183 5.28 -10.12 12.28
N PHE A 184 4.09 -10.67 12.51
CA PHE A 184 3.31 -10.41 13.73
C PHE A 184 3.97 -11.09 14.94
N PRO A 185 4.36 -10.36 16.00
CA PRO A 185 5.03 -10.96 17.15
C PRO A 185 4.06 -11.74 18.05
N PHE A 186 2.76 -11.38 18.03
CA PHE A 186 1.68 -11.99 18.79
C PHE A 186 0.39 -11.97 17.97
N PRO A 187 -0.63 -12.80 18.33
CA PRO A 187 -1.90 -12.86 17.61
C PRO A 187 -2.73 -11.56 17.62
N ASP A 188 -2.53 -10.70 18.61
CA ASP A 188 -3.31 -9.46 18.79
C ASP A 188 -3.29 -8.52 17.57
N GLY A 189 -2.12 -8.31 16.96
CA GLY A 189 -1.98 -7.49 15.75
C GLY A 189 -2.69 -8.09 14.54
N LEU A 190 -2.66 -9.41 14.40
CA LEU A 190 -3.41 -10.12 13.37
C LEU A 190 -4.93 -9.98 13.58
N LEU A 191 -5.40 -10.21 14.81
CA LEU A 191 -6.83 -10.14 15.14
C LEU A 191 -7.37 -8.72 14.98
N GLN A 192 -6.60 -7.69 15.34
CA GLN A 192 -6.95 -6.29 15.07
C GLN A 192 -7.09 -6.02 13.56
N THR A 193 -6.26 -6.67 12.74
CA THR A 193 -6.32 -6.58 11.28
C THR A 193 -7.57 -7.27 10.73
N ALA A 194 -7.94 -8.40 11.30
CA ALA A 194 -9.15 -9.15 10.95
C ALA A 194 -10.44 -8.41 11.34
N GLU A 195 -10.47 -7.75 12.51
CA GLU A 195 -11.61 -6.96 12.99
C GLU A 195 -11.99 -5.83 12.02
N ALA A 196 -10.99 -5.27 11.31
CA ALA A 196 -11.20 -4.28 10.26
C ALA A 196 -11.98 -4.83 9.03
N GLY A 197 -12.03 -6.16 8.88
CA GLY A 197 -12.71 -6.87 7.80
C GLY A 197 -11.77 -7.61 6.85
N ALA A 198 -10.47 -7.74 7.16
CA ALA A 198 -9.54 -8.50 6.34
C ALA A 198 -9.89 -10.00 6.38
N THR A 199 -9.93 -10.65 5.22
CA THR A 199 -10.19 -12.10 5.08
C THR A 199 -8.92 -12.89 4.77
N CYS A 200 -7.87 -12.19 4.33
CA CYS A 200 -6.58 -12.76 4.02
C CYS A 200 -5.43 -11.81 4.41
N VAL A 201 -4.31 -12.36 4.89
CA VAL A 201 -3.15 -11.59 5.37
C VAL A 201 -1.84 -12.12 4.78
N ILE A 202 -0.98 -11.23 4.28
CA ILE A 202 0.39 -11.56 3.84
C ILE A 202 1.43 -10.90 4.76
N GLN A 203 2.40 -11.69 5.18
CA GLN A 203 3.51 -11.25 6.05
C GLN A 203 4.79 -12.05 5.78
N PRO A 204 5.95 -11.66 6.32
CA PRO A 204 7.18 -12.46 6.17
C PRO A 204 7.13 -13.82 6.88
N GLY A 205 6.53 -13.89 8.06
CA GLY A 205 6.77 -14.97 9.03
C GLY A 205 8.15 -14.85 9.71
N GLY A 206 8.48 -15.81 10.57
CA GLY A 206 9.74 -15.87 11.32
C GLY A 206 9.63 -15.46 12.79
N SER A 207 8.43 -15.38 13.36
CA SER A 207 8.26 -15.20 14.81
C SER A 207 8.50 -16.53 15.52
N ILE A 208 9.04 -16.48 16.75
CA ILE A 208 9.05 -17.64 17.66
C ILE A 208 7.61 -18.08 17.98
N LYS A 209 6.63 -17.18 17.83
CA LYS A 209 5.21 -17.40 18.07
C LYS A 209 4.38 -17.53 16.79
N ASP A 210 4.98 -17.91 15.66
CA ASP A 210 4.22 -18.07 14.42
C ASP A 210 3.09 -19.09 14.58
N ASP A 211 3.30 -20.19 15.30
CA ASP A 211 2.26 -21.21 15.54
C ASP A 211 1.02 -20.63 16.25
N ASP A 212 1.22 -19.76 17.25
CA ASP A 212 0.12 -19.07 17.96
C ASP A 212 -0.66 -18.14 17.00
N VAL A 213 0.06 -17.43 16.13
CA VAL A 213 -0.53 -16.49 15.15
C VAL A 213 -1.30 -17.25 14.06
N ILE A 214 -0.76 -18.38 13.58
CA ILE A 214 -1.40 -19.24 12.59
C ILE A 214 -2.67 -19.87 13.19
N ALA A 215 -2.60 -20.37 14.42
CA ALA A 215 -3.78 -20.93 15.11
C ALA A 215 -4.90 -19.89 15.26
N ALA A 216 -4.56 -18.65 15.65
CA ALA A 216 -5.53 -17.57 15.74
C ALA A 216 -6.13 -17.18 14.38
N ALA A 217 -5.34 -17.22 13.30
CA ALA A 217 -5.86 -17.00 11.95
C ALA A 217 -6.83 -18.10 11.50
N ASP A 218 -6.50 -19.36 11.77
CA ASP A 218 -7.37 -20.50 11.48
C ASP A 218 -8.69 -20.40 12.25
N GLU A 219 -8.64 -20.07 13.54
CA GLU A 219 -9.83 -19.88 14.38
C GLU A 219 -10.70 -18.70 13.88
N ALA A 220 -10.07 -17.62 13.42
CA ALA A 220 -10.75 -16.48 12.82
C ALA A 220 -11.20 -16.70 11.36
N GLY A 221 -10.92 -17.86 10.76
CA GLY A 221 -11.29 -18.16 9.37
C GLY A 221 -10.55 -17.32 8.33
N LEU A 222 -9.30 -16.93 8.62
CA LEU A 222 -8.43 -16.14 7.76
C LEU A 222 -7.53 -17.03 6.92
N ALA A 223 -7.25 -16.62 5.69
CA ALA A 223 -6.11 -17.14 4.95
C ALA A 223 -4.85 -16.34 5.30
N MET A 224 -3.71 -17.01 5.49
CA MET A 224 -2.44 -16.35 5.80
C MET A 224 -1.32 -16.86 4.89
N VAL A 225 -0.53 -15.92 4.36
CA VAL A 225 0.57 -16.17 3.44
C VAL A 225 1.89 -15.66 4.03
N PHE A 226 2.89 -16.54 4.07
CA PHE A 226 4.27 -16.22 4.44
C PHE A 226 5.14 -16.03 3.19
N THR A 227 5.88 -14.92 3.15
CA THR A 227 6.82 -14.59 2.06
C THR A 227 8.27 -14.92 2.37
N GLY A 228 8.64 -15.06 3.64
CA GLY A 228 10.04 -15.19 4.06
C GLY A 228 10.89 -13.93 3.85
N MET A 229 10.30 -12.80 3.44
CA MET A 229 11.01 -11.56 3.12
C MET A 229 10.42 -10.38 3.87
N ARG A 230 11.26 -9.63 4.59
CA ARG A 230 10.86 -8.43 5.34
C ARG A 230 11.22 -7.16 4.56
N HIS A 231 10.29 -6.19 4.50
CA HIS A 231 10.48 -4.90 3.83
C HIS A 231 10.46 -3.73 4.82
N PHE A 232 11.40 -3.71 5.77
CA PHE A 232 11.45 -2.64 6.77
C PHE A 232 11.99 -1.32 6.20
N ARG A 233 11.30 -0.21 6.45
CA ARG A 233 11.63 1.12 5.95
C ARG A 233 11.40 2.22 7.00
N HIS A 234 12.48 2.84 7.47
CA HIS A 234 12.42 4.08 8.26
C HIS A 234 12.09 5.28 7.39
#